data_AF-A0A852BWG8-F1
#
_entry.id   AF-A0A852BWG8-F1
#
_cell.length_a   1.000
_cell.length_b   1.000
_cell.length_c   1.000
_cell.angle_alpha   90.00
_cell.angle_beta   90.00
_cell.angle_gamma   90.00
#
_symmetry.space_group_name_H-M   'P 1'
#
loop_
_entity.id
_entity.type
_entity.pdbx_description
1 polymer ?
#
loop_
_entity_poly.entity_id
_entity_poly.type
_entity_poly.pdbx_seq_one_letter_code
_entity_poly.pdbx_strand_id
1 'polypeptide(L)'
;MRLVHLDLKGAAPRVSYLEQVFPLLSQLGANGILIEYEDMFPFKGDLEILKSPYAYSEEDIERIQQLAELHKLEVVPLVQTFGHVEFILKHQKYQHLREVERFPNSFNPHIPDTLALLKSILSQVIEKHRRSTWIHIGADEVFHLGEGMDSKNWMSRNKGDTGTMYLNHIKEVLGFISTQYWGLRALMWDDMLRKISVGALRGERVGTAVVAPKLGVLAAPVQLPPEKPLELAEGDGGPATAGSTALSGHCPHWLAEVRGDGSPALLSAHVAWLMMAWLVLLCRYDHYSVLCELLPVGIPSLAICLQTLVNGGFTEETKRKVLDSLGFQSMHLEQSTCEGRGVFPGAEVYHMVQQVNDHLKESILKALEEESAIKGWFSPYHRKRQFGNPRNMESFGSKVLKLHEDWESFVHDLRVQLEKVYFPDTVEEWMEENVSPYLDQLRDLVQDYR
;
A
#
# COMPACT_ATOMS: atom_id res chain seq x y z
N MET A 1 -13.90 10.96 9.85
CA MET A 1 -13.78 9.50 10.10
C MET A 1 -12.29 9.19 10.25
N ARG A 2 -11.91 8.23 11.07
CA ARG A 2 -10.52 7.77 11.22
C ARG A 2 -10.46 6.41 10.57
N LEU A 3 -9.92 6.39 9.36
CA LEU A 3 -10.03 5.26 8.45
C LEU A 3 -8.66 4.65 8.24
N VAL A 4 -8.62 3.33 8.32
CA VAL A 4 -7.42 2.55 7.99
C VAL A 4 -7.59 2.06 6.56
N HIS A 5 -6.66 2.38 5.68
CA HIS A 5 -6.71 1.95 4.28
C HIS A 5 -5.95 0.64 4.09
N LEU A 6 -6.70 -0.38 3.72
CA LEU A 6 -6.20 -1.67 3.30
C LEU A 6 -6.17 -1.67 1.77
N ASP A 7 -4.98 -1.49 1.22
CA ASP A 7 -4.69 -1.76 -0.18
C ASP A 7 -4.44 -3.27 -0.33
N LEU A 8 -5.34 -3.94 -1.05
CA LEU A 8 -5.31 -5.40 -1.20
C LEU A 8 -4.56 -5.85 -2.45
N LYS A 9 -3.94 -4.92 -3.18
CA LYS A 9 -3.23 -5.18 -4.43
C LYS A 9 -2.02 -6.11 -4.21
N GLY A 10 -2.23 -7.38 -4.53
CA GLY A 10 -1.24 -8.45 -4.52
C GLY A 10 -0.67 -8.90 -3.17
N ALA A 11 -1.00 -8.24 -2.05
CA ALA A 11 -0.75 -8.74 -0.69
C ALA A 11 -2.00 -8.70 0.18
N ALA A 12 -3.11 -9.19 -0.35
CA ALA A 12 -4.33 -9.30 0.42
C ALA A 12 -4.16 -10.29 1.60
N PRO A 13 -4.40 -9.88 2.85
CA PRO A 13 -4.36 -10.79 3.98
C PRO A 13 -5.55 -11.76 3.95
N ARG A 14 -5.39 -12.93 4.54
CA ARG A 14 -6.50 -13.87 4.75
C ARG A 14 -7.54 -13.28 5.69
N VAL A 15 -8.81 -13.67 5.50
CA VAL A 15 -9.91 -13.26 6.38
C VAL A 15 -9.64 -13.65 7.85
N SER A 16 -8.99 -14.79 8.09
CA SER A 16 -8.56 -15.23 9.43
C SER A 16 -7.56 -14.29 10.11
N TYR A 17 -6.78 -13.55 9.32
CA TYR A 17 -5.87 -12.53 9.85
C TYR A 17 -6.61 -11.21 10.09
N LEU A 18 -7.52 -10.81 9.18
CA LEU A 18 -8.38 -9.64 9.38
C LEU A 18 -9.23 -9.75 10.66
N GLU A 19 -9.71 -10.94 11.00
CA GLU A 19 -10.41 -11.24 12.26
C GLU A 19 -9.59 -10.87 13.51
N GLN A 20 -8.26 -11.00 13.44
CA GLN A 20 -7.37 -10.63 14.55
C GLN A 20 -7.04 -9.13 14.54
N VAL A 21 -6.92 -8.54 13.35
CA VAL A 21 -6.49 -7.13 13.16
C VAL A 21 -7.61 -6.14 13.48
N PHE A 22 -8.86 -6.40 13.07
CA PHE A 22 -9.97 -5.45 13.28
C PHE A 22 -10.22 -5.06 14.75
N PRO A 23 -10.16 -5.99 15.73
CA PRO A 23 -10.22 -5.63 17.14
C PRO A 23 -9.12 -4.63 17.54
N LEU A 24 -7.88 -4.84 17.06
CA LEU A 24 -6.75 -3.95 17.33
C LEU A 24 -6.98 -2.56 16.71
N LEU A 25 -7.44 -2.48 15.46
CA LEU A 25 -7.71 -1.19 14.81
C LEU A 25 -8.79 -0.40 15.56
N SER A 26 -9.86 -1.09 15.99
CA SER A 26 -10.93 -0.51 16.78
C SER A 26 -10.42 -0.01 18.14
N GLN A 27 -9.61 -0.82 18.85
CA GLN A 27 -8.97 -0.43 20.11
C GLN A 27 -8.06 0.79 19.95
N LEU A 28 -7.31 0.86 18.85
CA LEU A 28 -6.46 2.00 18.52
C LEU A 28 -7.27 3.25 18.11
N GLY A 29 -8.59 3.12 17.95
CA GLY A 29 -9.51 4.25 17.78
C GLY A 29 -10.00 4.46 16.35
N ALA A 30 -9.73 3.55 15.41
CA ALA A 30 -10.33 3.59 14.08
C ALA A 30 -11.86 3.48 14.17
N ASN A 31 -12.56 4.11 13.23
CA ASN A 31 -14.02 3.98 13.13
C ASN A 31 -14.50 3.52 11.74
N GLY A 32 -13.56 3.13 10.89
CA GLY A 32 -13.85 2.44 9.64
C GLY A 32 -12.58 2.01 8.93
N ILE A 33 -12.79 1.28 7.84
CA ILE A 33 -11.75 0.68 7.02
C ILE A 33 -12.05 1.04 5.57
N LEU A 34 -11.08 1.63 4.88
CA LEU A 34 -11.11 1.80 3.44
C LEU A 34 -10.54 0.53 2.82
N ILE A 35 -11.29 -0.14 1.95
CA ILE A 35 -10.81 -1.36 1.31
C ILE A 35 -10.75 -1.14 -0.20
N GLU A 36 -9.54 -1.12 -0.73
CA GLU A 36 -9.26 -1.12 -2.16
C GLU A 36 -9.07 -2.56 -2.61
N TYR A 37 -10.09 -3.12 -3.26
CA TYR A 37 -10.13 -4.55 -3.59
C TYR A 37 -9.40 -4.90 -4.89
N GLU A 38 -9.54 -4.06 -5.92
CA GLU A 38 -9.07 -4.34 -7.28
C GLU A 38 -9.37 -5.78 -7.74
N ASP A 39 -8.36 -6.60 -8.08
CA ASP A 39 -8.54 -7.98 -8.55
C ASP A 39 -8.84 -9.01 -7.44
N MET A 40 -8.86 -8.59 -6.18
CA MET A 40 -9.26 -9.43 -5.04
C MET A 40 -10.77 -9.48 -4.82
N PHE A 41 -11.55 -8.68 -5.54
CA PHE A 41 -13.01 -8.70 -5.45
C PHE A 41 -13.61 -9.89 -6.22
N PRO A 42 -14.66 -10.58 -5.71
CA PRO A 42 -15.34 -11.69 -6.40
C PRO A 42 -16.21 -11.23 -7.57
N PHE A 43 -15.62 -10.65 -8.61
CA PHE A 43 -16.35 -10.26 -9.81
C PHE A 43 -17.04 -11.46 -10.48
N LYS A 44 -18.22 -11.20 -11.07
CA LYS A 44 -19.07 -12.19 -11.74
C LYS A 44 -19.34 -11.83 -13.20
N GLY A 45 -19.70 -12.85 -13.98
CA GLY A 45 -20.07 -12.70 -15.39
C GLY A 45 -18.88 -12.24 -16.23
N ASP A 46 -19.09 -11.22 -17.08
CA ASP A 46 -18.06 -10.70 -17.98
C ASP A 46 -16.83 -10.11 -17.29
N LEU A 47 -16.95 -9.79 -15.99
CA LEU A 47 -15.88 -9.27 -15.14
C LEU A 47 -15.08 -10.37 -14.43
N GLU A 48 -15.44 -11.66 -14.56
CA GLU A 48 -14.70 -12.76 -13.92
C GLU A 48 -13.23 -12.81 -14.33
N ILE A 49 -12.92 -12.36 -15.54
CA ILE A 49 -11.55 -12.26 -16.06
C ILE A 49 -10.65 -11.36 -15.20
N LEU A 50 -11.24 -10.43 -14.44
CA LEU A 50 -10.52 -9.49 -13.59
C LEU A 50 -10.05 -10.11 -12.27
N LYS A 51 -10.55 -11.29 -11.90
CA LYS A 51 -10.24 -11.90 -10.60
C LYS A 51 -8.84 -12.46 -10.57
N SER A 52 -8.15 -12.21 -9.46
CA SER A 52 -7.03 -13.03 -9.03
C SER A 52 -7.50 -14.48 -8.80
N PRO A 53 -6.65 -15.50 -9.05
CA PRO A 53 -6.90 -16.87 -8.61
C PRO A 53 -7.13 -16.99 -7.08
N TYR A 54 -6.64 -16.02 -6.31
CA TYR A 54 -6.80 -15.95 -4.86
C TYR A 54 -7.83 -14.89 -4.41
N ALA A 55 -8.65 -14.37 -5.33
CA ALA A 55 -9.71 -13.41 -5.00
C ALA A 55 -10.62 -13.95 -3.88
N TYR A 56 -11.05 -13.06 -2.99
CA TYR A 56 -11.99 -13.41 -1.93
C TYR A 56 -13.27 -13.98 -2.52
N SER A 57 -13.91 -14.91 -1.81
CA SER A 57 -15.25 -15.37 -2.16
C SER A 57 -16.32 -14.34 -1.76
N GLU A 58 -17.57 -14.53 -2.18
CA GLU A 58 -18.66 -13.68 -1.70
C GLU A 58 -18.87 -13.83 -0.18
N GLU A 59 -18.72 -15.05 0.33
CA GLU A 59 -18.77 -15.36 1.76
C GLU A 59 -17.65 -14.68 2.53
N ASP A 60 -16.44 -14.60 1.96
CA ASP A 60 -15.33 -13.84 2.54
C ASP A 60 -15.67 -12.34 2.66
N ILE A 61 -16.24 -11.73 1.61
CA ILE A 61 -16.66 -10.31 1.63
C ILE A 61 -17.74 -10.07 2.69
N GLU A 62 -18.70 -10.99 2.82
CA GLU A 62 -19.71 -10.93 3.87
C GLU A 62 -19.09 -11.06 5.27
N ARG A 63 -18.15 -11.99 5.44
CA ARG A 63 -17.43 -12.22 6.69
C ARG A 63 -16.60 -11.01 7.10
N ILE A 64 -15.87 -10.39 6.17
CA ILE A 64 -15.11 -9.15 6.41
C ILE A 64 -16.05 -8.05 6.93
N GLN A 65 -17.20 -7.85 6.30
CA GLN A 65 -18.14 -6.83 6.76
C GLN A 65 -18.76 -7.16 8.13
N GLN A 66 -19.05 -8.42 8.43
CA GLN A 66 -19.54 -8.85 9.75
C GLN A 66 -18.48 -8.61 10.84
N LEU A 67 -17.21 -8.93 10.56
CA LEU A 67 -16.08 -8.64 11.45
C LEU A 67 -15.95 -7.14 11.72
N ALA A 68 -16.02 -6.32 10.68
CA ALA A 68 -15.93 -4.87 10.81
C ALA A 68 -17.07 -4.32 11.68
N GLU A 69 -18.31 -4.76 11.43
CA GLU A 69 -19.49 -4.36 12.21
C GLU A 69 -19.38 -4.75 13.69
N LEU A 70 -18.91 -5.96 13.99
CA LEU A 70 -18.67 -6.43 15.37
C LEU A 70 -17.74 -5.48 16.13
N HIS A 71 -16.76 -4.89 15.43
CA HIS A 71 -15.78 -3.96 15.97
C HIS A 71 -16.11 -2.47 15.72
N LYS A 72 -17.35 -2.17 15.30
CA LYS A 72 -17.85 -0.80 15.04
C LYS A 72 -17.01 -0.05 14.00
N LEU A 73 -16.52 -0.77 13.00
CA LEU A 73 -15.80 -0.23 11.86
C LEU A 73 -16.72 -0.21 10.65
N GLU A 74 -16.95 0.98 10.07
CA GLU A 74 -17.63 1.09 8.78
C GLU A 74 -16.68 0.67 7.64
N VAL A 75 -17.09 -0.26 6.79
CA VAL A 75 -16.34 -0.63 5.58
C VAL A 75 -16.70 0.32 4.46
N VAL A 76 -15.72 1.05 3.94
CA VAL A 76 -15.84 1.92 2.78
C VAL A 76 -15.12 1.25 1.60
N PRO A 77 -15.81 0.78 0.56
CA PRO A 77 -15.14 0.24 -0.61
C PRO A 77 -14.48 1.36 -1.43
N LEU A 78 -13.26 1.12 -1.89
CA LEU A 78 -12.57 1.92 -2.89
C LEU A 78 -12.55 1.18 -4.23
N VAL A 79 -12.98 1.88 -5.27
CA VAL A 79 -12.93 1.41 -6.66
C VAL A 79 -12.15 2.45 -7.46
N GLN A 80 -11.08 2.04 -8.12
CA GLN A 80 -10.36 2.90 -9.05
C GLN A 80 -11.18 3.13 -10.31
N THR A 81 -11.51 4.39 -10.61
CA THR A 81 -12.40 4.75 -11.72
C THR A 81 -11.74 5.52 -12.85
N PHE A 82 -10.43 5.81 -12.77
CA PHE A 82 -9.76 6.57 -13.83
C PHE A 82 -8.29 6.20 -14.00
N GLY A 83 -7.44 6.55 -13.04
CA GLY A 83 -6.06 6.06 -12.90
C GLY A 83 -6.03 4.78 -12.06
N HIS A 84 -4.84 4.16 -11.93
CA HIS A 84 -4.61 2.91 -11.19
C HIS A 84 -5.56 1.76 -11.60
N VAL A 85 -5.81 1.63 -12.89
CA VAL A 85 -6.74 0.63 -13.46
C VAL A 85 -6.00 -0.48 -14.21
N GLU A 86 -4.73 -0.71 -13.86
CA GLU A 86 -3.87 -1.73 -14.47
C GLU A 86 -4.46 -3.13 -14.33
N PHE A 87 -5.12 -3.42 -13.20
CA PHE A 87 -5.80 -4.71 -12.98
C PHE A 87 -6.87 -5.01 -14.04
N ILE A 88 -7.44 -3.97 -14.64
CA ILE A 88 -8.42 -4.08 -15.72
C ILE A 88 -7.72 -4.06 -17.07
N LEU A 89 -6.90 -3.03 -17.29
CA LEU A 89 -6.33 -2.74 -18.60
C LEU A 89 -5.17 -3.67 -18.96
N LYS A 90 -4.64 -4.50 -18.04
CA LYS A 90 -3.69 -5.59 -18.35
C LYS A 90 -4.31 -6.67 -19.24
N HIS A 91 -5.63 -6.85 -19.20
CA HIS A 91 -6.31 -7.86 -20.00
C HIS A 91 -6.53 -7.40 -21.45
N GLN A 92 -6.21 -8.26 -22.40
CA GLN A 92 -6.39 -7.99 -23.84
C GLN A 92 -7.82 -7.55 -24.19
N LYS A 93 -8.83 -8.10 -23.51
CA LYS A 93 -10.25 -7.73 -23.66
C LYS A 93 -10.49 -6.22 -23.51
N TYR A 94 -9.77 -5.56 -22.60
CA TYR A 94 -9.98 -4.15 -22.23
C TYR A 94 -8.87 -3.22 -22.73
N GLN A 95 -7.90 -3.73 -23.50
CA GLN A 95 -6.78 -2.94 -24.01
C GLN A 95 -7.21 -1.71 -24.82
N HIS A 96 -8.32 -1.82 -25.57
CA HIS A 96 -8.86 -0.74 -26.38
C HIS A 96 -9.39 0.45 -25.56
N LEU A 97 -9.56 0.30 -24.23
CA LEU A 97 -10.07 1.34 -23.33
C LEU A 97 -8.98 2.25 -22.75
N ARG A 98 -7.70 2.01 -23.09
CA ARG A 98 -6.56 2.78 -22.55
C ARG A 98 -6.50 4.19 -23.14
N GLU A 99 -6.16 5.19 -22.33
CA GLU A 99 -5.89 6.57 -22.78
C GLU A 99 -4.74 6.60 -23.79
N VAL A 100 -3.64 5.94 -23.44
CA VAL A 100 -2.52 5.69 -24.34
C VAL A 100 -2.42 4.19 -24.56
N GLU A 101 -2.53 3.73 -25.81
CA GLU A 101 -2.60 2.30 -26.17
C GLU A 101 -1.52 1.43 -25.49
N ARG A 102 -0.30 1.99 -25.37
CA ARG A 102 0.85 1.31 -24.78
C ARG A 102 0.74 1.14 -23.26
N PHE A 103 0.04 2.03 -22.56
CA PHE A 103 0.09 2.12 -21.10
C PHE A 103 -1.23 1.66 -20.47
N PRO A 104 -1.21 0.64 -19.59
CA PRO A 104 -2.42 0.11 -18.96
C PRO A 104 -2.84 0.88 -17.70
N ASN A 105 -2.39 2.12 -17.49
CA ASN A 105 -2.54 2.82 -16.22
C ASN A 105 -3.81 3.68 -16.11
N SER A 106 -4.40 4.10 -17.23
CA SER A 106 -5.52 5.04 -17.23
C SER A 106 -6.50 4.79 -18.36
N PHE A 107 -7.78 5.00 -18.06
CA PHE A 107 -8.84 4.90 -19.05
C PHE A 107 -8.86 6.08 -20.02
N ASN A 108 -9.26 5.83 -21.26
CA ASN A 108 -9.68 6.87 -22.20
C ASN A 108 -11.12 7.28 -21.86
N PRO A 109 -11.37 8.55 -21.46
CA PRO A 109 -12.71 8.99 -21.04
C PRO A 109 -13.67 9.21 -22.22
N HIS A 110 -13.18 9.16 -23.46
CA HIS A 110 -13.99 9.40 -24.66
C HIS A 110 -14.57 8.14 -25.29
N ILE A 111 -14.17 6.96 -24.81
CA ILE A 111 -14.69 5.67 -25.28
C ILE A 111 -15.94 5.32 -24.47
N PRO A 112 -17.14 5.18 -25.10
CA PRO A 112 -18.38 4.91 -24.36
C PRO A 112 -18.34 3.64 -23.49
N ASP A 113 -17.60 2.63 -23.96
CA ASP A 113 -17.44 1.35 -23.28
C ASP A 113 -16.68 1.48 -21.95
N THR A 114 -15.84 2.52 -21.79
CA THR A 114 -15.20 2.87 -20.51
C THR A 114 -16.24 3.11 -19.43
N LEU A 115 -17.21 4.00 -19.69
CA LEU A 115 -18.24 4.32 -18.70
C LEU A 115 -19.19 3.13 -18.47
N ALA A 116 -19.48 2.34 -19.50
CA ALA A 116 -20.29 1.13 -19.36
C ALA A 116 -19.60 0.09 -18.43
N LEU A 117 -18.30 -0.11 -18.61
CA LEU A 117 -17.48 -0.99 -17.77
C LEU A 117 -17.44 -0.50 -16.31
N LEU A 118 -17.15 0.79 -16.10
CA LEU A 118 -17.10 1.39 -14.77
C LEU A 118 -18.43 1.26 -14.03
N LYS A 119 -19.56 1.47 -14.72
CA LYS A 119 -20.90 1.26 -14.14
C LYS A 119 -21.08 -0.19 -13.67
N SER A 120 -20.64 -1.17 -14.45
CA SER A 120 -20.72 -2.58 -14.08
C SER A 120 -19.86 -2.91 -12.85
N ILE A 121 -18.61 -2.43 -12.82
CA ILE A 121 -17.68 -2.64 -11.69
C ILE A 121 -18.25 -1.99 -10.41
N LEU A 122 -18.63 -0.71 -10.49
CA LEU A 122 -19.19 0.03 -9.36
C LEU A 122 -20.47 -0.64 -8.85
N SER A 123 -21.36 -1.10 -9.74
CA SER A 123 -22.57 -1.81 -9.32
C SER A 123 -22.26 -3.07 -8.53
N GLN A 124 -21.37 -3.95 -9.02
CA GLN A 124 -21.03 -5.18 -8.30
C GLN A 124 -20.44 -4.88 -6.91
N VAL A 125 -19.56 -3.89 -6.79
CA VAL A 125 -18.93 -3.52 -5.52
C VAL A 125 -19.94 -2.88 -4.55
N ILE A 126 -20.73 -1.90 -5.00
CA ILE A 126 -21.74 -1.23 -4.17
C ILE A 126 -22.81 -2.22 -3.70
N GLU A 127 -23.24 -3.14 -4.57
CA GLU A 127 -24.24 -4.14 -4.23
C GLU A 127 -23.78 -5.12 -3.14
N LYS A 128 -22.47 -5.32 -2.98
CA LYS A 128 -21.89 -6.08 -1.87
C LYS A 128 -21.64 -5.24 -0.62
N HIS A 129 -21.69 -3.91 -0.72
CA HIS A 129 -21.44 -2.98 0.38
C HIS A 129 -22.66 -2.10 0.70
N ARG A 130 -23.88 -2.66 0.61
CA ARG A 130 -25.15 -1.90 0.79
C ARG A 130 -25.30 -1.21 2.15
N ARG A 131 -24.52 -1.61 3.14
CA ARG A 131 -24.50 -1.01 4.49
C ARG A 131 -23.59 0.20 4.59
N SER A 132 -22.68 0.39 3.63
CA SER A 132 -21.77 1.53 3.63
C SER A 132 -22.53 2.80 3.28
N THR A 133 -22.23 3.88 4.00
CA THR A 133 -22.75 5.22 3.68
C THR A 133 -21.84 5.98 2.71
N TRP A 134 -20.69 5.38 2.38
CA TRP A 134 -19.66 5.97 1.55
C TRP A 134 -19.16 5.00 0.47
N ILE A 135 -18.67 5.57 -0.63
CA ILE A 135 -17.83 4.89 -1.61
C ILE A 135 -16.66 5.78 -1.97
N HIS A 136 -15.47 5.21 -2.14
CA HIS A 136 -14.32 5.93 -2.68
C HIS A 136 -14.14 5.58 -4.16
N ILE A 137 -14.10 6.57 -5.03
CA ILE A 137 -14.00 6.39 -6.49
C ILE A 137 -12.56 6.49 -7.03
N GLY A 138 -11.60 6.66 -6.13
CA GLY A 138 -10.18 6.77 -6.45
C GLY A 138 -9.93 8.03 -7.28
N ALA A 139 -9.58 7.80 -8.55
CA ALA A 139 -9.41 8.82 -9.60
C ALA A 139 -8.20 9.74 -9.38
N ASP A 140 -7.18 9.19 -8.75
CA ASP A 140 -5.86 9.74 -8.61
C ASP A 140 -4.94 9.42 -9.80
N GLU A 141 -3.84 10.16 -9.90
CA GLU A 141 -2.66 9.79 -10.72
C GLU A 141 -2.99 9.32 -12.14
N VAL A 142 -3.87 10.08 -12.81
CA VAL A 142 -4.25 9.83 -14.20
C VAL A 142 -3.12 10.28 -15.13
N PHE A 143 -2.02 9.55 -15.11
CA PHE A 143 -0.84 9.85 -15.92
C PHE A 143 -1.16 9.74 -17.42
N HIS A 144 -0.55 10.62 -18.21
CA HIS A 144 -0.73 10.72 -19.66
C HIS A 144 -2.13 11.13 -20.14
N LEU A 145 -2.99 11.62 -19.25
CA LEU A 145 -4.28 12.17 -19.65
C LEU A 145 -4.11 13.31 -20.67
N GLY A 146 -4.78 13.21 -21.82
CA GLY A 146 -4.66 14.18 -22.90
C GLY A 146 -3.63 13.81 -23.96
N GLU A 147 -2.85 12.74 -23.77
CA GLU A 147 -1.88 12.27 -24.76
C GLU A 147 -2.48 11.34 -25.81
N GLY A 148 -3.63 10.72 -25.52
CA GLY A 148 -4.39 9.89 -26.46
C GLY A 148 -4.90 10.68 -27.66
N MET A 149 -5.06 10.01 -28.80
CA MET A 149 -5.52 10.68 -30.04
C MET A 149 -6.95 11.25 -29.89
N ASP A 150 -7.84 10.52 -29.23
CA ASP A 150 -9.21 10.97 -28.95
C ASP A 150 -9.21 12.21 -28.05
N SER A 151 -8.40 12.18 -27.00
CA SER A 151 -8.24 13.27 -26.03
C SER A 151 -7.64 14.52 -26.68
N LYS A 152 -6.62 14.36 -27.54
CA LYS A 152 -6.07 15.45 -28.38
C LYS A 152 -7.12 16.04 -29.31
N ASN A 153 -7.90 15.20 -29.99
CA ASN A 153 -8.97 15.64 -30.87
C ASN A 153 -10.07 16.38 -30.12
N TRP A 154 -10.44 15.90 -28.92
CA TRP A 154 -11.43 16.53 -28.07
C TRP A 154 -10.98 17.91 -27.59
N MET A 155 -9.74 18.04 -27.10
CA MET A 155 -9.17 19.33 -26.65
C MET A 155 -9.12 20.34 -27.79
N SER A 156 -8.69 19.91 -28.99
CA SER A 156 -8.66 20.75 -30.19
C SER A 156 -10.03 21.30 -30.58
N ARG A 157 -11.08 20.46 -30.50
CA ARG A 157 -12.45 20.83 -30.90
C ARG A 157 -13.18 21.68 -29.86
N ASN A 158 -12.99 21.39 -28.57
CA ASN A 158 -13.78 22.00 -27.49
C ASN A 158 -13.08 23.18 -26.81
N LYS A 159 -11.83 23.49 -27.19
CA LYS A 159 -10.97 24.47 -26.49
C LYS A 159 -10.87 24.17 -24.98
N GLY A 160 -10.97 22.90 -24.61
CA GLY A 160 -10.85 22.43 -23.23
C GLY A 160 -9.41 22.10 -22.89
N ASP A 161 -9.16 21.89 -21.60
CA ASP A 161 -7.90 21.38 -21.07
C ASP A 161 -8.09 20.01 -20.40
N THR A 162 -7.00 19.42 -19.93
CA THR A 162 -7.00 18.13 -19.21
C THR A 162 -7.79 18.20 -17.90
N GLY A 163 -7.86 19.36 -17.25
CA GLY A 163 -8.66 19.58 -16.05
C GLY A 163 -10.15 19.45 -16.32
N THR A 164 -10.67 20.15 -17.34
CA THR A 164 -12.07 20.01 -17.76
C THR A 164 -12.39 18.58 -18.23
N MET A 165 -11.46 17.92 -18.93
CA MET A 165 -11.63 16.52 -19.31
C MET A 165 -11.78 15.61 -18.08
N TYR A 166 -10.90 15.81 -17.09
CA TYR A 166 -10.95 15.08 -15.83
C TYR A 166 -12.28 15.31 -15.10
N LEU A 167 -12.69 16.56 -14.93
CA LEU A 167 -13.93 16.91 -14.25
C LEU A 167 -15.18 16.36 -14.95
N ASN A 168 -15.19 16.34 -16.29
CA ASN A 168 -16.29 15.73 -17.05
C ASN A 168 -16.40 14.22 -16.78
N HIS A 169 -15.29 13.50 -16.75
CA HIS A 169 -15.29 12.08 -16.40
C HIS A 169 -15.82 11.84 -14.98
N ILE A 170 -15.33 12.61 -14.01
CA ILE A 170 -15.79 12.53 -12.61
C ILE A 170 -17.29 12.80 -12.50
N LYS A 171 -17.83 13.77 -13.24
CA LYS A 171 -19.27 14.07 -13.25
C LYS A 171 -20.11 12.90 -13.77
N GLU A 172 -19.66 12.19 -14.80
CA GLU A 172 -20.38 11.01 -15.32
C GLU A 172 -20.42 9.89 -14.28
N VAL A 173 -19.29 9.63 -13.60
CA VAL A 173 -19.19 8.63 -12.52
C VAL A 173 -20.09 9.01 -11.34
N LEU A 174 -19.98 10.25 -10.84
CA LEU A 174 -20.80 10.75 -9.74
C LEU A 174 -22.29 10.83 -10.11
N GLY A 175 -22.59 11.19 -11.36
CA GLY A 175 -23.94 11.23 -11.90
C GLY A 175 -24.60 9.85 -11.87
N PHE A 176 -23.85 8.80 -12.25
CA PHE A 176 -24.29 7.42 -12.11
C PHE A 176 -24.56 7.04 -10.65
N ILE A 177 -23.60 7.29 -9.75
CA ILE A 177 -23.74 6.94 -8.33
C ILE A 177 -24.94 7.64 -7.69
N SER A 178 -25.07 8.95 -7.88
CA SER A 178 -26.15 9.74 -7.29
C SER A 178 -27.54 9.40 -7.85
N THR A 179 -27.61 8.95 -9.11
CA THR A 179 -28.88 8.54 -9.74
C THR A 179 -29.31 7.15 -9.32
N GLN A 180 -28.38 6.18 -9.23
CA GLN A 180 -28.71 4.77 -8.97
C GLN A 180 -28.70 4.43 -7.46
N TYR A 181 -27.84 5.08 -6.67
CA TYR A 181 -27.61 4.75 -5.28
C TYR A 181 -27.88 5.97 -4.38
N TRP A 182 -29.17 6.27 -4.22
CA TRP A 182 -29.61 7.44 -3.48
C TRP A 182 -29.11 7.43 -2.02
N GLY A 183 -28.51 8.53 -1.60
CA GLY A 183 -27.95 8.70 -0.25
C GLY A 183 -26.50 8.23 -0.08
N LEU A 184 -25.92 7.54 -1.06
CA LEU A 184 -24.51 7.14 -1.04
C LEU A 184 -23.60 8.35 -1.29
N ARG A 185 -22.62 8.56 -0.43
CA ARG A 185 -21.68 9.69 -0.52
C ARG A 185 -20.38 9.24 -1.19
N ALA A 186 -19.86 10.02 -2.12
CA ALA A 186 -18.62 9.70 -2.80
C ALA A 186 -17.41 10.41 -2.16
N LEU A 187 -16.30 9.68 -2.08
CA LEU A 187 -14.97 10.14 -1.76
C LEU A 187 -14.07 10.00 -2.99
N MET A 188 -13.09 10.88 -3.15
CA MET A 188 -12.09 10.78 -4.21
C MET A 188 -10.77 11.36 -3.72
N TRP A 189 -9.67 10.94 -4.33
CA TRP A 189 -8.36 11.54 -4.07
C TRP A 189 -8.26 12.96 -4.66
N ASP A 190 -7.40 13.79 -4.08
CA ASP A 190 -7.36 15.22 -4.37
C ASP A 190 -6.22 15.68 -5.29
N ASP A 191 -5.23 14.83 -5.53
CA ASP A 191 -3.99 15.13 -6.25
C ASP A 191 -4.25 15.69 -7.65
N MET A 192 -5.22 15.11 -8.37
CA MET A 192 -5.61 15.59 -9.69
C MET A 192 -6.30 16.95 -9.63
N LEU A 193 -7.09 17.22 -8.59
CA LEU A 193 -7.79 18.49 -8.41
C LEU A 193 -6.84 19.65 -8.09
N ARG A 194 -5.73 19.37 -7.38
CA ARG A 194 -4.70 20.38 -7.08
C ARG A 194 -4.05 20.98 -8.33
N LYS A 195 -4.07 20.24 -9.44
CA LYS A 195 -3.52 20.66 -10.74
C LYS A 195 -4.49 21.50 -11.57
N ILE A 196 -5.76 21.64 -11.15
CA ILE A 196 -6.82 22.32 -11.89
C ILE A 196 -6.96 23.77 -11.42
N SER A 197 -7.15 24.71 -12.36
CA SER A 197 -7.36 26.11 -12.01
C SER A 197 -8.66 26.35 -11.21
N VAL A 198 -8.63 27.28 -10.27
CA VAL A 198 -9.79 27.65 -9.43
C VAL A 198 -10.99 28.12 -10.28
N GLY A 199 -10.71 28.77 -11.43
CA GLY A 199 -11.75 29.21 -12.37
C GLY A 199 -12.53 28.04 -12.97
N ALA A 200 -11.83 26.97 -13.37
CA ALA A 200 -12.45 25.77 -13.92
C ALA A 200 -13.29 25.02 -12.87
N LEU A 201 -12.76 24.87 -11.65
CA LEU A 201 -13.48 24.22 -10.53
C LEU A 201 -14.80 24.94 -10.19
N ARG A 202 -14.81 26.28 -10.21
CA ARG A 202 -16.03 27.08 -9.94
C ARG A 202 -17.04 27.02 -11.08
N GLY A 203 -16.58 26.99 -12.32
CA GLY A 203 -17.44 26.92 -13.51
C GLY A 203 -18.18 25.60 -13.63
N GLU A 204 -17.60 24.52 -13.10
CA GLU A 204 -18.04 23.16 -13.38
C GLU A 204 -18.94 22.52 -12.32
N ARG A 205 -19.12 23.10 -11.12
CA ARG A 205 -19.93 22.56 -10.01
C ARG A 205 -19.84 21.04 -9.89
N VAL A 206 -18.67 20.53 -9.51
CA VAL A 206 -18.50 19.11 -9.13
C VAL A 206 -19.38 18.88 -7.90
N GLY A 207 -20.55 18.26 -8.08
CA GLY A 207 -21.54 18.09 -7.01
C GLY A 207 -21.01 17.20 -5.90
N THR A 208 -21.44 17.47 -4.65
CA THR A 208 -21.45 16.67 -3.39
C THR A 208 -20.35 15.64 -3.04
N ALA A 209 -19.34 15.40 -3.87
CA ALA A 209 -18.21 14.52 -3.55
C ALA A 209 -17.32 15.19 -2.51
N VAL A 210 -16.89 14.41 -1.52
CA VAL A 210 -15.94 14.85 -0.50
C VAL A 210 -14.55 14.48 -0.98
N VAL A 211 -13.68 15.47 -1.07
CA VAL A 211 -12.31 15.30 -1.57
C VAL A 211 -11.39 14.89 -0.41
N ALA A 212 -10.66 13.78 -0.58
CA ALA A 212 -9.75 13.19 0.38
C ALA A 212 -8.28 13.43 -0.05
N PRO A 213 -7.40 13.89 0.85
CA PRO A 213 -6.00 14.10 0.52
C PRO A 213 -5.28 12.78 0.21
N LYS A 214 -4.56 12.69 -0.93
CA LYS A 214 -3.86 11.46 -1.36
C LYS A 214 -2.64 11.14 -0.52
N LEU A 215 -1.77 12.12 -0.29
CA LEU A 215 -0.73 12.00 0.72
C LEU A 215 -1.37 12.29 2.07
N GLY A 216 -0.97 11.57 3.12
CA GLY A 216 -1.28 11.90 4.52
C GLY A 216 -0.72 13.26 5.00
N VAL A 217 -0.52 14.22 4.09
CA VAL A 217 -0.18 15.62 4.34
C VAL A 217 -1.47 16.42 4.24
N LEU A 218 -1.84 17.07 5.35
CA LEU A 218 -2.97 17.99 5.44
C LEU A 218 -2.77 19.14 4.44
N ALA A 219 -3.54 19.18 3.35
CA ALA A 219 -3.71 20.43 2.62
C ALA A 219 -4.58 21.37 3.45
N ALA A 220 -3.97 22.42 4.01
CA ALA A 220 -4.69 23.54 4.59
C ALA A 220 -5.65 24.17 3.56
N PRO A 221 -6.84 24.66 3.96
CA PRO A 221 -7.59 25.57 3.11
C PRO A 221 -6.80 26.88 3.00
N VAL A 222 -6.26 27.13 1.82
CA VAL A 222 -5.58 28.38 1.50
C VAL A 222 -6.63 29.50 1.45
N GLN A 223 -6.73 30.29 2.52
CA GLN A 223 -7.06 31.70 2.35
C GLN A 223 -5.80 32.38 1.84
N LEU A 224 -5.72 32.55 0.53
CA LEU A 224 -4.60 33.23 -0.14
C LEU A 224 -4.58 34.70 0.34
N PRO A 225 -3.58 35.17 1.11
CA PRO A 225 -3.17 36.56 0.97
C PRO A 225 -2.66 36.74 -0.47
N PRO A 226 -2.92 37.91 -1.10
CA PRO A 226 -2.47 38.15 -2.45
C PRO A 226 -0.94 38.21 -2.46
N GLU A 227 -0.35 37.64 -3.51
CA GLU A 227 1.06 37.80 -3.90
C GLU A 227 2.10 36.91 -3.18
N LYS A 228 2.22 35.65 -3.63
CA LYS A 228 3.46 35.04 -4.14
C LYS A 228 3.26 33.57 -4.54
N PRO A 229 3.96 33.05 -5.56
CA PRO A 229 3.95 31.61 -5.87
C PRO A 229 4.76 30.86 -4.81
N LEU A 230 4.18 29.82 -4.23
CA LEU A 230 4.87 28.89 -3.34
C LEU A 230 5.41 27.73 -4.19
N GLU A 231 6.73 27.57 -4.26
CA GLU A 231 7.38 26.35 -4.77
C GLU A 231 7.24 25.26 -3.69
N LEU A 232 6.58 24.15 -4.01
CA LEU A 232 6.55 22.94 -3.19
C LEU A 232 7.34 21.85 -3.93
N ALA A 233 8.31 21.26 -3.23
CA ALA A 233 9.18 20.22 -3.77
C ALA A 233 8.39 18.95 -4.08
N GLU A 234 8.40 18.52 -5.34
CA GLU A 234 7.97 17.20 -5.78
C GLU A 234 8.98 16.16 -5.27
N GLY A 235 8.56 15.33 -4.32
CA GLY A 235 9.30 14.13 -3.93
C GLY A 235 8.75 12.94 -4.69
N ASP A 236 9.37 12.59 -5.82
CA ASP A 236 9.17 11.30 -6.48
C ASP A 236 9.61 10.19 -5.51
N GLY A 237 8.64 9.47 -4.94
CA GLY A 237 8.88 8.23 -4.21
C GLY A 237 9.30 7.15 -5.19
N GLY A 238 10.60 7.08 -5.51
CA GLY A 238 11.17 5.98 -6.27
C GLY A 238 10.98 4.62 -5.56
N PRO A 239 11.19 3.50 -6.28
CA PRO A 239 10.92 2.16 -5.76
C PRO A 239 11.84 1.86 -4.57
N ALA A 240 11.28 1.86 -3.36
CA ALA A 240 12.00 1.55 -2.14
C ALA A 240 11.91 0.05 -1.84
N THR A 241 13.08 -0.54 -1.57
CA THR A 241 13.30 -1.90 -1.09
C THR A 241 12.42 -2.25 0.10
N ALA A 242 11.81 -3.42 0.08
CA ALA A 242 11.02 -3.94 1.19
C ALA A 242 11.89 -4.10 2.45
N GLY A 243 11.51 -3.39 3.52
CA GLY A 243 12.12 -3.51 4.84
C GLY A 243 12.05 -2.23 5.66
N SER A 244 11.35 -2.29 6.80
CA SER A 244 11.32 -1.31 7.91
C SER A 244 11.08 0.18 7.57
N THR A 245 10.71 0.52 6.33
CA THR A 245 10.54 1.91 5.88
C THR A 245 9.25 2.59 6.31
N ALA A 246 8.28 1.90 6.92
CA ALA A 246 7.08 2.58 7.44
C ALA A 246 7.43 3.65 8.50
N LEU A 247 8.43 3.40 9.33
CA LEU A 247 8.88 4.38 10.31
C LEU A 247 9.90 5.37 9.74
N SER A 248 10.65 5.06 8.67
CA SER A 248 11.66 5.97 8.09
C SER A 248 11.12 6.86 6.97
N GLY A 249 10.05 6.45 6.27
CA GLY A 249 9.40 7.21 5.20
C GLY A 249 8.17 8.00 5.65
N HIS A 250 7.28 7.38 6.41
CA HIS A 250 5.99 8.01 6.80
C HIS A 250 6.06 8.75 8.14
N CYS A 251 6.77 8.23 9.12
CA CYS A 251 6.78 8.77 10.48
C CYS A 251 7.59 10.09 10.64
N PRO A 252 8.80 10.27 10.08
CA PRO A 252 9.54 11.52 10.21
C PRO A 252 8.89 12.68 9.45
N HIS A 253 8.19 12.43 8.35
CA HIS A 253 7.45 13.49 7.64
C HIS A 253 6.30 14.04 8.53
N TRP A 254 5.51 13.13 9.11
CA TRP A 254 4.47 13.47 10.09
C TRP A 254 5.02 14.14 11.36
N LEU A 255 6.12 13.62 11.92
CA LEU A 255 6.72 14.17 13.14
C LEU A 255 7.41 15.51 12.90
N ALA A 256 7.94 15.77 11.70
CA ALA A 256 8.48 17.07 11.32
C ALA A 256 7.38 18.12 11.16
N GLU A 257 6.26 17.75 10.55
CA GLU A 257 5.09 18.62 10.36
C GLU A 257 4.40 18.95 11.71
N VAL A 258 4.32 17.97 12.62
CA VAL A 258 3.80 18.17 13.99
C VAL A 258 4.76 18.96 14.89
N ARG A 259 6.08 18.89 14.66
CA ARG A 259 7.08 19.69 15.41
C ARG A 259 7.23 21.12 14.86
N GLY A 260 6.86 21.36 13.59
CA GLY A 260 7.09 22.63 12.89
C GLY A 260 6.18 23.78 13.31
N ASP A 261 4.94 23.51 13.73
CA ASP A 261 3.96 24.55 14.08
C ASP A 261 3.64 24.59 15.57
N GLY A 262 4.51 25.29 16.32
CA GLY A 262 4.39 25.54 17.77
C GLY A 262 3.26 26.50 18.18
N SER A 263 2.11 26.51 17.50
CA SER A 263 0.96 27.34 17.86
C SER A 263 -0.29 26.50 18.21
N PRO A 264 -0.59 26.29 19.51
CA PRO A 264 -1.70 25.45 19.96
C PRO A 264 -3.11 25.93 19.54
N ALA A 265 -3.22 27.20 19.10
CA ALA A 265 -4.49 27.84 18.81
C ALA A 265 -4.94 27.73 17.34
N LEU A 266 -4.02 27.48 16.40
CA LEU A 266 -4.38 27.29 14.98
C LEU A 266 -4.72 25.83 14.66
N LEU A 267 -4.11 24.86 15.36
CA LEU A 267 -4.49 23.46 15.24
C LEU A 267 -5.94 23.20 15.71
N SER A 268 -6.41 23.84 16.79
CA SER A 268 -7.72 23.49 17.37
C SER A 268 -8.94 23.83 16.48
N ALA A 269 -8.83 24.82 15.59
CA ALA A 269 -9.90 25.21 14.67
C ALA A 269 -9.76 24.61 13.25
N HIS A 270 -8.52 24.37 12.78
CA HIS A 270 -8.27 23.81 11.45
C HIS A 270 -8.34 22.28 11.41
N VAL A 271 -8.05 21.61 12.54
CA VAL A 271 -8.12 20.15 12.71
C VAL A 271 -9.56 19.68 12.92
N ALA A 272 -10.43 20.55 13.45
CA ALA A 272 -11.79 20.19 13.86
C ALA A 272 -12.80 20.02 12.71
N TRP A 273 -12.45 20.40 11.46
CA TRP A 273 -13.42 20.38 10.35
C TRP A 273 -13.04 19.58 9.10
N LEU A 274 -11.92 18.85 9.09
CA LEU A 274 -11.52 18.05 7.91
C LEU A 274 -10.58 16.87 8.24
N MET A 275 -10.60 16.30 9.45
CA MET A 275 -9.80 15.12 9.75
C MET A 275 -10.48 13.81 9.30
N MET A 276 -10.41 13.54 7.99
CA MET A 276 -10.24 12.18 7.50
C MET A 276 -8.74 11.96 7.33
N ALA A 277 -8.12 11.42 8.36
CA ALA A 277 -6.75 10.95 8.23
C ALA A 277 -6.82 9.47 7.88
N TRP A 278 -6.29 9.17 6.71
CA TRP A 278 -6.16 7.83 6.16
C TRP A 278 -4.74 7.39 6.48
N LEU A 279 -4.60 6.19 7.01
CA LEU A 279 -3.30 5.55 6.96
C LEU A 279 -3.28 4.55 5.84
N VAL A 280 -2.47 4.88 4.84
CA VAL A 280 -2.26 4.05 3.66
C VAL A 280 -1.18 3.04 4.00
N LEU A 281 -1.57 1.77 4.06
CA LEU A 281 -0.62 0.66 3.98
C LEU A 281 -0.58 0.24 2.51
N LEU A 282 0.22 0.95 1.72
CA LEU A 282 0.47 0.59 0.32
C LEU A 282 1.24 -0.72 0.28
N CYS A 283 0.59 -1.77 -0.21
CA CYS A 283 1.25 -3.04 -0.43
C CYS A 283 2.14 -3.00 -1.68
N ARG A 284 1.77 -2.19 -2.70
CA ARG A 284 2.57 -1.92 -3.91
C ARG A 284 2.10 -0.64 -4.63
N TYR A 285 2.92 -0.06 -5.50
CA TYR A 285 2.57 1.15 -6.28
C TYR A 285 1.54 0.88 -7.40
N ASP A 286 1.73 -0.19 -8.17
CA ASP A 286 0.84 -0.60 -9.26
C ASP A 286 0.87 -2.14 -9.43
N HIS A 287 0.06 -2.69 -10.36
CA HIS A 287 0.01 -4.14 -10.63
C HIS A 287 1.29 -4.76 -11.20
N TYR A 288 2.26 -3.95 -11.60
CA TYR A 288 3.52 -4.39 -12.20
C TYR A 288 4.72 -4.23 -11.25
N SER A 289 4.51 -3.56 -10.11
CA SER A 289 5.51 -3.33 -9.08
C SER A 289 5.57 -4.48 -8.08
N VAL A 290 6.76 -4.71 -7.54
CA VAL A 290 7.00 -5.66 -6.45
C VAL A 290 6.40 -5.14 -5.14
N LEU A 291 6.13 -6.06 -4.21
CA LEU A 291 5.65 -5.72 -2.86
C LEU A 291 6.58 -4.76 -2.11
N CYS A 292 6.00 -3.69 -1.58
CA CYS A 292 6.72 -2.68 -0.78
C CYS A 292 6.79 -3.07 0.70
N GLU A 293 5.66 -3.41 1.30
CA GLU A 293 5.58 -3.70 2.75
C GLU A 293 4.51 -4.75 3.06
N LEU A 294 4.76 -5.54 4.11
CA LEU A 294 3.80 -6.48 4.66
C LEU A 294 3.01 -5.81 5.79
N LEU A 295 1.68 -5.96 5.79
CA LEU A 295 0.76 -5.46 6.82
C LEU A 295 1.24 -5.68 8.27
N PRO A 296 1.69 -6.89 8.73
CA PRO A 296 2.23 -7.07 10.08
C PRO A 296 3.38 -6.12 10.42
N VAL A 297 4.23 -5.81 9.43
CA VAL A 297 5.42 -4.95 9.59
C VAL A 297 5.01 -3.49 9.73
N GLY A 298 3.94 -3.07 9.06
CA GLY A 298 3.40 -1.70 9.12
C GLY A 298 2.52 -1.39 10.35
N ILE A 299 2.06 -2.40 11.11
CA ILE A 299 1.17 -2.21 12.28
C ILE A 299 1.72 -1.21 13.32
N PRO A 300 3.02 -1.25 13.71
CA PRO A 300 3.55 -0.30 14.68
C PRO A 300 3.46 1.15 14.22
N SER A 301 3.81 1.42 12.96
CA SER A 301 3.65 2.75 12.36
C SER A 301 2.18 3.16 12.35
N LEU A 302 1.30 2.21 12.01
CA LEU A 302 -0.14 2.45 12.00
C LEU A 302 -0.70 2.84 13.36
N ALA A 303 -0.29 2.14 14.40
CA ALA A 303 -0.70 2.45 15.75
C ALA A 303 -0.25 3.86 16.17
N ILE A 304 0.99 4.25 15.83
CA ILE A 304 1.52 5.59 16.12
C ILE A 304 0.67 6.66 15.45
N CYS A 305 0.42 6.53 14.15
CA CYS A 305 -0.32 7.53 13.41
C CYS A 305 -1.78 7.60 13.88
N LEU A 306 -2.44 6.46 14.09
CA LEU A 306 -3.82 6.43 14.56
C LEU A 306 -3.96 7.03 15.96
N GLN A 307 -3.03 6.71 16.88
CA GLN A 307 -3.02 7.32 18.22
C GLN A 307 -2.68 8.81 18.19
N THR A 308 -1.78 9.25 17.32
CA THR A 308 -1.51 10.67 17.09
C THR A 308 -2.77 11.41 16.66
N LEU A 309 -3.55 10.82 15.76
CA LEU A 309 -4.82 11.38 15.29
C LEU A 309 -5.89 11.41 16.37
N VAL A 310 -5.99 10.36 17.18
CA VAL A 310 -6.96 10.28 18.29
C VAL A 310 -6.66 11.30 19.38
N ASN A 311 -5.37 11.53 19.69
CA ASN A 311 -4.96 12.42 20.77
C ASN A 311 -4.61 13.84 20.30
N GLY A 312 -4.68 14.12 18.98
CA GLY A 312 -4.39 15.44 18.40
C GLY A 312 -2.90 15.82 18.38
N GLY A 313 -2.01 14.84 18.57
CA GLY A 313 -0.55 15.03 18.60
C GLY A 313 0.18 13.80 19.15
N PHE A 314 1.49 13.73 18.90
CA PHE A 314 2.33 12.63 19.39
C PHE A 314 3.05 13.05 20.68
N THR A 315 2.47 12.65 21.81
CA THR A 315 3.00 12.93 23.17
C THR A 315 3.60 11.69 23.82
N GLU A 316 4.36 11.83 24.91
CA GLU A 316 4.85 10.67 25.69
C GLU A 316 3.72 9.77 26.22
N GLU A 317 2.54 10.34 26.50
CA GLU A 317 1.35 9.55 26.85
C GLU A 317 0.86 8.73 25.65
N THR A 318 0.84 9.33 24.46
CA THR A 318 0.48 8.66 23.20
C THR A 318 1.45 7.53 22.90
N LYS A 319 2.76 7.78 23.06
CA LYS A 319 3.81 6.77 22.93
C LYS A 319 3.58 5.60 23.88
N ARG A 320 3.29 5.87 25.17
CA ARG A 320 3.01 4.83 26.16
C ARG A 320 1.77 4.00 25.79
N LYS A 321 0.68 4.65 25.36
CA LYS A 321 -0.53 3.94 24.90
C LYS A 321 -0.25 3.00 23.72
N VAL A 322 0.58 3.42 22.77
CA VAL A 322 0.99 2.58 21.63
C VAL A 322 1.82 1.40 22.13
N LEU A 323 2.82 1.63 22.97
CA LEU A 323 3.65 0.57 23.55
C LEU A 323 2.80 -0.45 24.32
N ASP A 324 1.89 0.01 25.17
CA ASP A 324 0.99 -0.84 25.95
C ASP A 324 0.03 -1.64 25.06
N SER A 325 -0.51 -1.02 24.01
CA SER A 325 -1.45 -1.67 23.09
C SER A 325 -0.78 -2.71 22.20
N LEU A 326 0.46 -2.45 21.77
CA LEU A 326 1.25 -3.37 20.94
C LEU A 326 2.09 -4.35 21.76
N GLY A 327 2.24 -4.15 23.07
CA GLY A 327 3.08 -4.98 23.95
C GLY A 327 4.58 -4.81 23.72
N PHE A 328 5.01 -3.62 23.29
CA PHE A 328 6.43 -3.28 23.17
C PHE A 328 6.96 -2.65 24.46
N GLN A 329 8.26 -2.82 24.71
CA GLN A 329 8.95 -2.24 25.88
C GLN A 329 9.46 -0.83 25.59
N SER A 330 10.00 -0.63 24.39
CA SER A 330 10.57 0.64 23.96
C SER A 330 10.35 0.85 22.45
N MET A 331 10.47 2.10 22.01
CA MET A 331 10.30 2.48 20.60
C MET A 331 11.28 3.62 20.27
N HIS A 332 12.03 3.40 19.19
CA HIS A 332 13.06 4.28 18.66
C HIS A 332 12.65 4.78 17.26
N LEU A 333 11.99 5.95 17.23
CA LEU A 333 11.45 6.52 15.99
C LEU A 333 12.52 6.80 14.94
N GLU A 334 13.70 7.26 15.35
CA GLU A 334 14.80 7.60 14.43
C GLU A 334 15.38 6.36 13.74
N GLN A 335 15.38 5.23 14.45
CA GLN A 335 15.91 3.97 13.94
C GLN A 335 14.84 3.08 13.34
N SER A 336 13.57 3.50 13.41
CA SER A 336 12.45 2.72 12.92
C SER A 336 12.28 1.35 13.60
N THR A 337 12.69 1.25 14.87
CA THR A 337 12.71 -0.01 15.63
C THR A 337 11.83 0.04 16.89
N CYS A 338 11.24 -1.10 17.22
CA CYS A 338 10.54 -1.32 18.48
C CYS A 338 11.19 -2.51 19.21
N GLU A 339 11.45 -2.36 20.51
CA GLU A 339 12.01 -3.45 21.31
C GLU A 339 10.93 -4.18 22.11
N GLY A 340 11.16 -5.47 22.34
CA GLY A 340 10.26 -6.36 23.07
C GLY A 340 9.52 -7.33 22.14
N ARG A 341 8.85 -8.32 22.72
CA ARG A 341 8.23 -9.41 21.96
C ARG A 341 7.02 -8.93 21.13
N GLY A 342 6.31 -7.89 21.56
CA GLY A 342 5.03 -7.51 20.97
C GLY A 342 3.93 -8.53 21.26
N VAL A 343 2.68 -8.09 21.29
CA VAL A 343 1.49 -8.94 21.49
C VAL A 343 0.41 -8.71 20.43
N PHE A 344 0.73 -7.97 19.37
CA PHE A 344 -0.20 -7.69 18.28
C PHE A 344 -0.24 -8.84 17.24
N PRO A 345 -1.33 -8.97 16.48
CA PRO A 345 -1.43 -9.96 15.40
C PRO A 345 -0.27 -9.78 14.41
N GLY A 346 0.48 -10.85 14.13
CA GLY A 346 1.62 -10.80 13.22
C GLY A 346 2.93 -10.30 13.83
N ALA A 347 3.04 -10.14 15.16
CA ALA A 347 4.30 -9.80 15.82
C ALA A 347 5.44 -10.80 15.51
N GLU A 348 5.13 -12.09 15.35
CA GLU A 348 6.12 -13.09 14.91
C GLU A 348 6.68 -12.75 13.52
N VAL A 349 5.82 -12.42 12.56
CA VAL A 349 6.23 -12.00 11.21
C VAL A 349 7.05 -10.70 11.27
N TYR A 350 6.65 -9.72 12.10
CA TYR A 350 7.41 -8.48 12.30
C TYR A 350 8.87 -8.77 12.68
N HIS A 351 9.09 -9.60 13.71
CA HIS A 351 10.44 -9.93 14.19
C HIS A 351 11.23 -10.76 13.18
N MET A 352 10.58 -11.72 12.51
CA MET A 352 11.27 -12.56 11.54
C MET A 352 11.68 -11.77 10.29
N VAL A 353 10.83 -10.85 9.81
CA VAL A 353 11.18 -9.94 8.72
C VAL A 353 12.31 -8.99 9.14
N GLN A 354 12.28 -8.48 10.37
CA GLN A 354 13.38 -7.68 10.90
C GLN A 354 14.70 -8.48 10.91
N GLN A 355 14.68 -9.74 11.34
CA GLN A 355 15.86 -10.61 11.34
C GLN A 355 16.38 -10.89 9.91
N VAL A 356 15.50 -11.03 8.92
CA VAL A 356 15.92 -11.12 7.51
C VAL A 356 16.65 -9.85 7.10
N ASN A 357 16.05 -8.69 7.33
CA ASN A 357 16.58 -7.39 6.90
C ASN A 357 17.91 -7.05 7.57
N ASP A 358 18.01 -7.30 8.88
CA ASP A 358 19.16 -6.91 9.69
C ASP A 358 20.33 -7.90 9.57
N HIS A 359 20.06 -9.20 9.32
CA HIS A 359 21.08 -10.23 9.49
C HIS A 359 21.30 -11.16 8.29
N LEU A 360 20.34 -11.36 7.40
CA LEU A 360 20.48 -12.33 6.30
C LEU A 360 21.64 -11.94 5.38
N LYS A 361 21.56 -10.73 4.81
CA LYS A 361 22.57 -10.21 3.90
C LYS A 361 23.94 -10.12 4.56
N GLU A 362 24.02 -9.54 5.75
CA GLU A 362 25.30 -9.35 6.45
C GLU A 362 25.96 -10.68 6.80
N SER A 363 25.20 -11.64 7.35
CA SER A 363 25.76 -12.94 7.73
C SER A 363 26.26 -13.75 6.52
N ILE A 364 25.55 -13.69 5.40
CA ILE A 364 25.93 -14.38 4.16
C ILE A 364 27.12 -13.70 3.50
N LEU A 365 27.13 -12.36 3.38
CA LEU A 365 28.27 -11.63 2.82
C LEU A 365 29.53 -11.82 3.68
N LYS A 366 29.40 -11.83 5.01
CA LYS A 366 30.51 -12.13 5.91
C LYS A 366 31.08 -13.52 5.67
N ALA A 367 30.23 -14.52 5.48
CA ALA A 367 30.67 -15.87 5.18
C ALA A 367 31.31 -15.99 3.79
N LEU A 368 30.72 -15.36 2.76
CA LEU A 368 31.19 -15.48 1.37
C LEU A 368 32.41 -14.62 1.06
N GLU A 369 32.43 -13.40 1.59
CA GLU A 369 33.40 -12.38 1.21
C GLU A 369 34.41 -12.09 2.31
N GLU A 370 34.06 -12.09 3.58
CA GLU A 370 35.00 -11.68 4.63
C GLU A 370 35.90 -12.84 5.11
N GLU A 371 35.46 -14.09 4.95
CA GLU A 371 36.26 -15.25 5.33
C GLU A 371 37.40 -15.49 4.31
N SER A 372 38.62 -15.05 4.68
CA SER A 372 39.82 -15.18 3.84
C SER A 372 40.11 -16.61 3.37
N ALA A 373 39.69 -17.61 4.17
CA ALA A 373 39.80 -19.03 3.83
C ALA A 373 38.97 -19.40 2.59
N ILE A 374 37.74 -18.88 2.47
CA ILE A 374 36.86 -19.15 1.32
C ILE A 374 37.39 -18.41 0.09
N LYS A 375 37.76 -17.13 0.24
CA LYS A 375 38.38 -16.35 -0.85
C LYS A 375 39.66 -16.97 -1.40
N GLY A 376 40.48 -17.56 -0.53
CA GLY A 376 41.78 -18.14 -0.90
C GLY A 376 41.70 -19.56 -1.45
N TRP A 377 40.89 -20.41 -0.82
CA TRP A 377 40.89 -21.87 -1.06
C TRP A 377 39.60 -22.41 -1.66
N PHE A 378 38.56 -21.59 -1.79
CA PHE A 378 37.26 -21.99 -2.32
C PHE A 378 36.59 -20.89 -3.17
N SER A 379 37.42 -20.13 -3.90
CA SER A 379 36.98 -19.05 -4.78
C SER A 379 36.19 -19.55 -5.99
N PRO A 380 35.55 -18.65 -6.77
CA PRO A 380 34.85 -19.04 -8.01
C PRO A 380 35.72 -19.84 -8.99
N TYR A 381 37.05 -19.65 -9.00
CA TYR A 381 37.98 -20.44 -9.82
C TYR A 381 38.04 -21.92 -9.40
N HIS A 382 38.06 -22.17 -8.08
CA HIS A 382 38.12 -23.50 -7.49
C HIS A 382 36.80 -24.24 -7.72
N ARG A 383 35.68 -23.58 -7.38
CA ARG A 383 34.31 -24.10 -7.54
C ARG A 383 34.01 -24.49 -8.99
N LYS A 384 34.27 -23.58 -9.94
CA LYS A 384 34.06 -23.82 -11.38
C LYS A 384 34.86 -24.98 -11.95
N ARG A 385 36.04 -25.28 -11.39
CA ARG A 385 36.92 -26.36 -11.84
C ARG A 385 36.87 -27.59 -10.93
N GLN A 386 35.99 -27.58 -9.92
CA GLN A 386 35.73 -28.68 -9.00
C GLN A 386 37.00 -29.25 -8.37
N PHE A 387 37.87 -28.37 -7.85
CA PHE A 387 39.06 -28.79 -7.11
C PHE A 387 39.30 -27.91 -5.88
N GLY A 388 39.83 -28.50 -4.82
CA GLY A 388 40.15 -27.83 -3.57
C GLY A 388 41.04 -28.73 -2.70
N ASN A 389 41.67 -28.15 -1.67
CA ASN A 389 42.45 -28.92 -0.71
C ASN A 389 41.56 -29.28 0.50
N PRO A 390 41.21 -30.56 0.73
CA PRO A 390 40.28 -30.95 1.80
C PRO A 390 40.67 -30.43 3.18
N ARG A 391 41.97 -30.42 3.51
CA ARG A 391 42.47 -29.91 4.79
C ARG A 391 42.14 -28.42 5.00
N ASN A 392 42.23 -27.63 3.93
CA ASN A 392 41.92 -26.20 3.99
C ASN A 392 40.42 -25.95 3.98
N MET A 393 39.64 -26.85 3.38
CA MET A 393 38.18 -26.77 3.35
C MET A 393 37.55 -27.07 4.70
N GLU A 394 38.13 -27.98 5.49
CA GLU A 394 37.69 -28.30 6.85
C GLU A 394 37.70 -27.07 7.79
N SER A 395 38.54 -26.05 7.54
CA SER A 395 38.64 -24.88 8.42
C SER A 395 37.41 -23.97 8.38
N PHE A 396 36.62 -24.01 7.29
CA PHE A 396 35.42 -23.18 7.13
C PHE A 396 34.14 -24.00 6.90
N GLY A 397 34.25 -25.26 6.45
CA GLY A 397 33.11 -26.08 6.05
C GLY A 397 32.03 -26.23 7.13
N SER A 398 32.41 -26.50 8.38
CA SER A 398 31.45 -26.65 9.49
C SER A 398 30.67 -25.37 9.77
N LYS A 399 31.32 -24.20 9.66
CA LYS A 399 30.67 -22.90 9.84
C LYS A 399 29.66 -22.61 8.74
N VAL A 400 30.04 -22.85 7.49
CA VAL A 400 29.19 -22.62 6.31
C VAL A 400 27.99 -23.55 6.31
N LEU A 401 28.19 -24.85 6.57
CA LEU A 401 27.11 -25.82 6.63
C LEU A 401 26.12 -25.50 7.76
N LYS A 402 26.63 -25.09 8.93
CA LYS A 402 25.78 -24.65 10.03
C LYS A 402 25.00 -23.38 9.68
N LEU A 403 25.65 -22.38 9.12
CA LEU A 403 24.99 -21.13 8.70
C LEU A 403 23.85 -21.42 7.70
N HIS A 404 24.09 -22.32 6.75
CA HIS A 404 23.08 -22.77 5.80
C HIS A 404 21.92 -23.49 6.48
N GLU A 405 22.18 -24.44 7.38
CA GLU A 405 21.14 -25.13 8.14
C GLU A 405 20.30 -24.18 9.00
N ASP A 406 20.95 -23.25 9.72
CA ASP A 406 20.31 -22.25 10.56
C ASP A 406 19.36 -21.36 9.73
N TRP A 407 19.82 -20.85 8.57
CA TRP A 407 18.98 -20.02 7.70
C TRP A 407 17.88 -20.79 6.97
N GLU A 408 18.12 -22.01 6.51
CA GLU A 408 17.07 -22.84 5.90
C GLU A 408 15.95 -23.15 6.89
N SER A 409 16.30 -23.52 8.12
CA SER A 409 15.31 -23.74 9.18
C SER A 409 14.52 -22.46 9.47
N PHE A 410 15.21 -21.33 9.60
CA PHE A 410 14.56 -20.04 9.87
C PHE A 410 13.61 -19.62 8.74
N VAL A 411 14.04 -19.79 7.48
CA VAL A 411 13.25 -19.45 6.29
C VAL A 411 12.04 -20.37 6.14
N HIS A 412 12.18 -21.65 6.49
CA HIS A 412 11.04 -22.56 6.55
C HIS A 412 9.99 -22.07 7.55
N ASP A 413 10.40 -21.73 8.77
CA ASP A 413 9.50 -21.21 9.80
C ASP A 413 8.86 -19.88 9.38
N LEU A 414 9.63 -18.99 8.73
CA LEU A 414 9.13 -17.71 8.22
C LEU A 414 8.01 -17.93 7.20
N ARG A 415 8.21 -18.84 6.26
CA ARG A 415 7.20 -19.19 5.26
C ARG A 415 5.92 -19.68 5.92
N VAL A 416 6.02 -20.57 6.92
CA VAL A 416 4.86 -21.07 7.68
C VAL A 416 4.12 -19.93 8.38
N GLN A 417 4.82 -18.92 8.90
CA GLN A 417 4.18 -17.76 9.52
C GLN A 417 3.52 -16.83 8.50
N LEU A 418 4.18 -16.58 7.37
CA LEU A 418 3.63 -15.77 6.29
C LEU A 418 2.36 -16.40 5.68
N GLU A 419 2.32 -17.73 5.53
CA GLU A 419 1.16 -18.45 5.00
C GLU A 419 -0.09 -18.37 5.89
N LYS A 420 0.07 -18.09 7.19
CA LYS A 420 -1.06 -17.80 8.09
C LYS A 420 -1.69 -16.43 7.81
N VAL A 421 -0.90 -15.51 7.27
CA VAL A 421 -1.30 -14.12 6.99
C VAL A 421 -1.74 -13.96 5.54
N TYR A 422 -1.03 -14.55 4.58
CA TYR A 422 -1.19 -14.29 3.15
C TYR A 422 -1.44 -15.54 2.31
N PHE A 423 -1.86 -15.30 1.07
CA PHE A 423 -1.98 -16.33 0.04
C PHE A 423 -0.60 -16.73 -0.52
N PRO A 424 -0.47 -17.94 -1.11
CA PRO A 424 0.83 -18.47 -1.53
C PRO A 424 1.62 -17.59 -2.49
N ASP A 425 0.95 -16.89 -3.42
CA ASP A 425 1.57 -15.97 -4.37
C ASP A 425 2.29 -14.80 -3.67
N THR A 426 1.64 -14.16 -2.70
CA THR A 426 2.27 -13.10 -1.90
C THR A 426 3.49 -13.62 -1.14
N VAL A 427 3.41 -14.84 -0.59
CA VAL A 427 4.52 -15.44 0.15
C VAL A 427 5.67 -15.77 -0.80
N GLU A 428 5.39 -16.34 -1.97
CA GLU A 428 6.41 -16.62 -2.99
C GLU A 428 7.09 -15.34 -3.45
N GLU A 429 6.34 -14.32 -3.87
CA GLU A 429 6.88 -13.03 -4.32
C GLU A 429 7.80 -12.41 -3.26
N TRP A 430 7.33 -12.35 -2.00
CA TRP A 430 8.12 -11.74 -0.93
C TRP A 430 9.44 -12.51 -0.67
N MET A 431 9.40 -13.84 -0.73
CA MET A 431 10.58 -14.69 -0.54
C MET A 431 11.56 -14.59 -1.72
N GLU A 432 11.08 -14.47 -2.95
CA GLU A 432 11.89 -14.29 -4.15
C GLU A 432 12.61 -12.94 -4.15
N GLU A 433 11.97 -11.88 -3.68
CA GLU A 433 12.58 -10.54 -3.66
C GLU A 433 13.53 -10.34 -2.48
N ASN A 434 13.20 -10.88 -1.29
CA ASN A 434 13.89 -10.50 -0.05
C ASN A 434 14.85 -11.54 0.50
N VAL A 435 14.65 -12.83 0.19
CA VAL A 435 15.41 -13.93 0.78
C VAL A 435 16.28 -14.63 -0.24
N SER A 436 15.68 -15.05 -1.35
CA SER A 436 16.33 -15.87 -2.39
C SER A 436 17.62 -15.26 -2.95
N PRO A 437 17.73 -13.93 -3.21
CA PRO A 437 18.93 -13.34 -3.79
C PRO A 437 20.20 -13.54 -2.93
N TYR A 438 20.02 -13.72 -1.62
CA TYR A 438 21.12 -13.98 -0.68
C TYR A 438 21.26 -15.46 -0.37
N LEU A 439 20.14 -16.14 -0.06
CA LEU A 439 20.17 -17.53 0.36
C LEU A 439 20.63 -18.47 -0.77
N ASP A 440 20.28 -18.18 -2.02
CA ASP A 440 20.70 -18.99 -3.16
C ASP A 440 22.23 -18.97 -3.36
N GLN A 441 22.88 -17.85 -3.06
CA GLN A 441 24.36 -17.78 -3.09
C GLN A 441 24.99 -18.73 -2.06
N LEU A 442 24.37 -18.84 -0.88
CA LEU A 442 24.82 -19.76 0.16
C LEU A 442 24.51 -21.22 -0.21
N ARG A 443 23.34 -21.49 -0.80
CA ARG A 443 22.96 -22.82 -1.33
C ARG A 443 23.96 -23.29 -2.38
N ASP A 444 24.29 -22.44 -3.34
CA ASP A 444 25.27 -22.74 -4.39
C ASP A 444 26.66 -23.04 -3.81
N LEU A 445 27.08 -22.26 -2.80
CA LEU A 445 28.36 -22.48 -2.12
C LEU A 445 28.39 -23.84 -1.40
N VAL A 446 27.31 -24.18 -0.69
CA VAL A 446 27.17 -25.45 0.03
C VAL A 446 27.10 -26.62 -0.95
N GLN A 447 26.42 -26.46 -2.08
CA GLN A 447 26.35 -27.46 -3.13
C GLN A 447 27.73 -27.75 -3.71
N ASP A 448 28.53 -26.72 -4.01
CA ASP A 448 29.89 -26.91 -4.53
C ASP A 448 30.85 -27.47 -3.49
N TYR A 449 30.60 -27.22 -2.20
CA TYR A 449 31.43 -27.71 -1.10
C TYR A 449 31.26 -29.21 -0.88
N ARG A 450 30.03 -29.71 -1.07
CA ARG A 450 29.67 -31.13 -0.98
C ARG A 450 30.17 -31.90 -2.19
#